data_AF-A0A7S6MX57-F1
#
_entry.id   AF-A0A7S6MX57-F1
#
_cell.length_a   1.000
_cell.length_b   1.000
_cell.length_c   1.000
_cell.angle_alpha   90.00
_cell.angle_beta   90.00
_cell.angle_gamma   90.00
#
_symmetry.space_group_name_H-M   'P 1'
#
loop_
_entity.id
_entity.type
_entity.pdbx_description
1 polymer ?
#
loop_
_entity_poly.entity_id
_entity_poly.type
_entity_poly.pdbx_seq_one_letter_code
_entity_poly.pdbx_strand_id
1 'polypeptide(L)'
;MTPSPEYDKFVKSVSTFSQDIINHSRTSWNGIDFNQTEPHIIKSFLLDGNVGIDYLNRNLAPILSHASYEVKFASVFIHQKPRITRHISSINLCTGDTPSCELGDLLVVFCLLDKNKTPVFRSAVILQAKKDEKLTSKSQQCLYDSDITFLMPVTVYNNSIINTPERNLPDYSQGRTKALHYLILNKFPYLRLIPWNSNLAYSWGFFLNRILVGDLGLPFENPLTPPNPDWDCILYDLLNLGRGVIPSRIQRGNALADIVNLFNDFNEYDKYSIEIEDEQGMPTFFIIVRDTEYEKKNDS
;
A
#
# COMPACT_ATOMS: atom_id res chain seq x y z
N MET A 1 -8.35 -8.72 -13.13
CA MET A 1 -7.14 -9.54 -13.36
C MET A 1 -7.40 -10.96 -12.85
N THR A 2 -7.24 -11.97 -13.70
CA THR A 2 -7.30 -13.37 -13.25
C THR A 2 -5.93 -13.71 -12.64
N PRO A 3 -5.88 -14.29 -11.43
CA PRO A 3 -4.66 -14.87 -10.87
C PRO A 3 -3.90 -15.68 -11.92
N SER A 4 -2.60 -15.42 -12.08
CA SER A 4 -1.76 -16.24 -12.95
C SER A 4 -1.50 -17.60 -12.27
N PRO A 5 -1.23 -18.68 -13.03
CA PRO A 5 -0.86 -19.96 -12.44
C PRO A 5 0.36 -19.85 -11.50
N GLU A 6 1.27 -18.91 -11.79
CA GLU A 6 2.42 -18.63 -10.93
C GLU A 6 2.01 -17.97 -9.62
N TYR A 7 1.06 -17.03 -9.67
CA TYR A 7 0.50 -16.45 -8.45
C TYR A 7 -0.19 -17.52 -7.59
N ASP A 8 -0.96 -18.43 -8.18
CA ASP A 8 -1.61 -19.52 -7.44
C ASP A 8 -0.59 -20.47 -6.80
N LYS A 9 0.54 -20.73 -7.47
CA LYS A 9 1.67 -21.51 -6.92
C LYS A 9 2.28 -20.79 -5.72
N PHE A 10 2.49 -19.47 -5.82
CA PHE A 10 2.95 -18.66 -4.70
C PHE A 10 1.96 -18.71 -3.53
N VAL A 11 0.66 -18.49 -3.78
CA VAL A 11 -0.38 -18.53 -2.74
C VAL A 11 -0.41 -19.89 -2.02
N LYS A 12 -0.31 -21.00 -2.76
CA LYS A 12 -0.24 -22.35 -2.16
C LYS A 12 1.00 -22.52 -1.28
N SER A 13 2.14 -22.02 -1.72
CA SER A 13 3.39 -22.06 -0.95
C SER A 13 3.27 -21.24 0.33
N VAL A 14 2.89 -19.96 0.21
CA VAL A 14 2.84 -19.02 1.35
C VAL A 14 1.78 -19.40 2.38
N SER A 15 0.69 -20.05 1.96
CA SER A 15 -0.38 -20.52 2.85
C SER A 15 0.12 -21.51 3.89
N THR A 16 1.17 -22.28 3.60
CA THR A 16 1.77 -23.21 4.57
C THR A 16 2.42 -22.52 5.76
N PHE A 17 2.78 -21.23 5.60
CA PHE A 17 3.40 -20.38 6.62
C PHE A 17 2.41 -19.42 7.29
N SER A 18 1.10 -19.62 7.11
CA SER A 18 0.06 -18.69 7.60
C SER A 18 0.22 -18.31 9.08
N GLN A 19 0.55 -19.28 9.93
CA GLN A 19 0.70 -19.05 11.37
C GLN A 19 1.93 -18.20 11.69
N ASP A 20 3.06 -18.43 11.01
CA ASP A 20 4.28 -17.65 11.15
C ASP A 20 4.06 -16.22 10.67
N ILE A 21 3.38 -16.03 9.53
CA ILE A 21 3.00 -14.71 9.01
C ILE A 21 2.19 -13.95 10.05
N ILE A 22 1.14 -14.56 10.60
CA ILE A 22 0.28 -13.91 11.59
C ILE A 22 1.08 -13.54 12.86
N ASN A 23 1.91 -14.44 13.35
CA ASN A 23 2.67 -14.25 14.60
C ASN A 23 3.76 -13.19 14.45
N HIS A 24 4.61 -13.28 13.43
CA HIS A 24 5.69 -12.33 13.21
C HIS A 24 5.16 -10.95 12.84
N SER A 25 4.08 -10.88 12.04
CA SER A 25 3.43 -9.62 11.71
C SER A 25 2.79 -8.94 12.92
N ARG A 26 2.18 -9.68 13.85
CA ARG A 26 1.74 -9.10 15.13
C ARG A 26 2.93 -8.59 15.94
N THR A 27 3.99 -9.38 16.00
CA THR A 27 5.18 -9.08 16.81
C THR A 27 5.96 -7.89 16.29
N SER A 28 5.89 -7.58 14.99
CA SER A 28 6.58 -6.42 14.43
C SER A 28 6.12 -5.08 15.01
N TRP A 29 4.94 -5.01 15.64
CA TRP A 29 4.51 -3.79 16.35
C TRP A 29 5.08 -3.66 17.77
N ASN A 30 5.70 -4.72 18.32
CA ASN A 30 6.20 -4.70 19.70
C ASN A 30 7.37 -3.74 19.84
N GLY A 31 7.28 -2.79 20.77
CA GLY A 31 8.32 -1.79 21.02
C GLY A 31 8.01 -0.41 20.45
N ILE A 32 6.98 -0.28 19.59
CA ILE A 32 6.52 1.01 19.09
C ILE A 32 5.71 1.74 20.18
N ASP A 33 5.98 3.04 20.37
CA ASP A 33 5.27 3.89 21.33
C ASP A 33 3.94 4.41 20.77
N PHE A 34 2.84 3.76 21.15
CA PHE A 34 1.48 4.14 20.75
C PHE A 34 0.95 5.42 21.43
N ASN A 35 1.72 6.07 22.31
CA ASN A 35 1.35 7.37 22.87
C ASN A 35 1.60 8.52 21.88
N GLN A 36 2.44 8.31 20.85
CA GLN A 36 2.73 9.30 19.82
C GLN A 36 1.54 9.55 18.89
N THR A 37 1.67 10.53 17.97
CA THR A 37 0.63 10.80 16.96
C THR A 37 0.63 9.72 15.87
N GLU A 38 -0.48 9.55 15.12
CA GLU A 38 -0.55 8.51 14.06
C GLU A 38 0.62 8.57 13.07
N PRO A 39 1.05 9.75 12.56
CA PRO A 39 2.21 9.83 11.68
C PRO A 39 3.50 9.28 12.29
N HIS A 40 3.74 9.54 13.57
CA HIS A 40 4.96 9.08 14.24
C HIS A 40 4.92 7.56 14.50
N ILE A 41 3.77 7.01 14.85
CA ILE A 41 3.59 5.55 15.01
C ILE A 41 3.86 4.84 13.67
N ILE A 42 3.32 5.38 12.57
CA ILE A 42 3.58 4.86 11.21
C ILE A 42 5.05 5.01 10.84
N LYS A 43 5.68 6.16 11.14
CA LYS A 43 7.11 6.38 10.93
C LYS A 43 7.94 5.31 11.64
N SER A 44 7.69 5.07 12.92
CA SER A 44 8.39 4.05 13.70
C SER A 44 8.23 2.65 13.11
N PHE A 45 7.03 2.28 12.67
CA PHE A 45 6.82 0.99 12.00
C PHE A 45 7.64 0.88 10.70
N LEU A 46 7.76 1.97 9.95
CA LEU A 46 8.44 1.96 8.66
C LEU A 46 9.96 2.08 8.77
N LEU A 47 10.51 2.78 9.77
CA LEU A 47 11.92 3.18 9.78
C LEU A 47 12.73 2.72 11.00
N ASP A 48 12.09 2.42 12.14
CA ASP A 48 12.86 2.11 13.36
C ASP A 48 13.45 0.69 13.32
N GLY A 49 14.62 0.54 13.95
CA GLY A 49 15.29 -0.75 14.11
C GLY A 49 14.58 -1.68 15.10
N ASN A 50 14.70 -2.98 14.85
CA ASN A 50 14.15 -4.13 15.57
C ASN A 50 12.62 -4.21 15.65
N VAL A 51 11.91 -3.31 14.99
CA VAL A 51 10.44 -3.27 14.90
C VAL A 51 10.01 -3.19 13.45
N GLY A 52 8.70 -3.24 13.22
CA GLY A 52 8.05 -3.05 11.94
C GLY A 52 8.75 -3.74 10.78
N ILE A 53 9.19 -2.96 9.80
CA ILE A 53 9.85 -3.46 8.57
C ILE A 53 11.16 -4.19 8.88
N ASP A 54 11.99 -3.70 9.80
CA ASP A 54 13.22 -4.38 10.20
C ASP A 54 12.94 -5.76 10.78
N TYR A 55 12.00 -5.81 11.74
CA TYR A 55 11.61 -7.07 12.38
C TYR A 55 11.11 -8.08 11.35
N LEU A 56 10.26 -7.63 10.41
CA LEU A 56 9.72 -8.49 9.36
C LEU A 56 10.82 -9.05 8.46
N ASN A 57 11.81 -8.25 8.07
CA ASN A 57 12.94 -8.73 7.27
C ASN A 57 13.87 -9.69 8.03
N ARG A 58 14.09 -9.47 9.33
CA ARG A 58 14.97 -10.34 10.13
C ARG A 58 14.33 -11.68 10.48
N ASN A 59 13.01 -11.71 10.65
CA ASN A 59 12.33 -12.85 11.25
C ASN A 59 11.32 -13.55 10.34
N LEU A 60 10.61 -12.81 9.48
CA LEU A 60 9.58 -13.40 8.61
C LEU A 60 10.08 -13.62 7.18
N ALA A 61 10.80 -12.65 6.60
CA ALA A 61 11.30 -12.77 5.23
C ALA A 61 12.16 -14.03 5.00
N PRO A 62 13.03 -14.48 5.92
CA PRO A 62 13.81 -15.70 5.73
C PRO A 62 12.94 -16.97 5.74
N ILE A 63 11.82 -16.96 6.47
CA ILE A 63 10.87 -18.08 6.50
C ILE A 63 10.13 -18.16 5.16
N LEU A 64 9.70 -17.00 4.65
CA LEU A 64 8.94 -16.93 3.39
C LEU A 64 9.83 -17.06 2.15
N SER A 65 11.13 -16.79 2.28
CA SER A 65 12.13 -16.97 1.23
C SER A 65 12.50 -18.45 1.12
N HIS A 66 11.58 -19.23 0.57
CA HIS A 66 11.67 -20.68 0.46
C HIS A 66 11.46 -21.14 -0.98
N ALA A 67 12.11 -22.25 -1.35
CA ALA A 67 12.14 -22.79 -2.70
C ALA A 67 12.65 -21.74 -3.71
N SER A 68 11.82 -21.39 -4.70
CA SER A 68 12.16 -20.39 -5.71
C SER A 68 11.84 -18.95 -5.28
N TYR A 69 11.33 -18.69 -4.08
CA TYR A 69 10.91 -17.34 -3.70
C TYR A 69 11.95 -16.61 -2.86
N GLU A 70 12.20 -15.35 -3.20
CA GLU A 70 12.89 -14.35 -2.40
C GLU A 70 11.86 -13.33 -1.91
N VAL A 71 11.78 -13.09 -0.61
CA VAL A 71 10.83 -12.14 0.00
C VAL A 71 11.57 -11.00 0.67
N LYS A 72 11.06 -9.79 0.49
CA LYS A 72 11.58 -8.59 1.15
C LYS A 72 10.46 -7.64 1.52
N PHE A 73 10.59 -7.03 2.69
CA PHE A 73 9.74 -5.94 3.13
C PHE A 73 10.53 -4.64 2.98
N ALA A 74 9.92 -3.62 2.38
CA ALA A 74 10.60 -2.34 2.22
C ALA A 74 9.66 -1.17 2.53
N SER A 75 10.22 -0.01 2.81
CA SER A 75 9.44 1.17 3.16
C SER A 75 9.99 2.46 2.59
N VAL A 76 9.07 3.37 2.33
CA VAL A 76 9.33 4.77 2.03
C VAL A 76 8.46 5.61 2.95
N PHE A 77 9.06 6.44 3.79
CA PHE A 77 8.33 7.39 4.63
C PHE A 77 8.44 8.79 4.03
N ILE A 78 7.30 9.47 3.89
CA ILE A 78 7.20 10.82 3.33
C ILE A 78 6.47 11.69 4.35
N HIS A 79 7.03 12.86 4.66
CA HIS A 79 6.51 13.74 5.71
C HIS A 79 5.19 14.45 5.34
N GLN A 80 4.96 14.76 4.06
CA GLN A 80 3.76 15.47 3.63
C GLN A 80 2.79 14.57 2.85
N LYS A 81 1.66 14.23 3.46
CA LYS A 81 0.62 13.41 2.82
C LYS A 81 -0.18 14.20 1.77
N PRO A 82 -0.58 13.59 0.65
CA PRO A 82 -1.45 14.24 -0.32
C PRO A 82 -2.83 14.50 0.30
N ARG A 83 -3.22 15.77 0.35
CA ARG A 83 -4.58 16.18 0.66
C ARG A 83 -5.39 16.28 -0.62
N ILE A 84 -6.51 15.57 -0.66
CA ILE A 84 -7.44 15.57 -1.78
C ILE A 84 -8.60 16.51 -1.49
N THR A 85 -9.31 16.92 -2.53
CA THR A 85 -10.57 17.65 -2.39
C THR A 85 -11.72 16.73 -2.81
N ARG A 86 -12.75 16.63 -1.98
CA ARG A 86 -13.94 15.83 -2.31
C ARG A 86 -14.66 16.47 -3.51
N HIS A 87 -15.04 15.67 -4.49
CA HIS A 87 -15.73 16.18 -5.66
C HIS A 87 -17.15 16.63 -5.32
N ILE A 88 -17.68 17.63 -6.03
CA ILE A 88 -19.01 18.21 -5.75
C ILE A 88 -20.13 17.17 -5.83
N SER A 89 -20.03 16.22 -6.78
CA SER A 89 -20.99 15.12 -6.90
C SER A 89 -21.01 14.24 -5.66
N SER A 90 -19.86 14.00 -5.02
CA SER A 90 -19.72 13.17 -3.82
C SER A 90 -20.16 13.90 -2.55
N ILE A 91 -19.91 15.21 -2.46
CA ILE A 91 -20.36 16.05 -1.34
C ILE A 91 -21.88 16.02 -1.20
N ASN A 92 -22.61 15.97 -2.33
CA ASN A 92 -24.06 15.88 -2.35
C ASN A 92 -24.59 14.52 -1.84
N LEU A 93 -23.79 13.46 -1.89
CA LEU A 93 -24.16 12.12 -1.40
C LEU A 93 -23.86 11.95 0.09
N CYS A 94 -22.78 12.55 0.58
CA CYS A 94 -22.38 12.48 1.99
C CYS A 94 -21.86 13.83 2.48
N THR A 95 -22.60 14.47 3.39
CA THR A 95 -22.20 15.73 3.99
C THR A 95 -21.08 15.50 4.99
N GLY A 96 -19.85 15.81 4.60
CA GLY A 96 -18.67 15.78 5.48
C GLY A 96 -18.58 17.03 6.35
N ASP A 97 -17.53 17.12 7.16
CA ASP A 97 -17.23 18.30 7.99
C ASP A 97 -16.39 19.34 7.23
N THR A 98 -15.65 18.91 6.21
CA THR A 98 -14.70 19.71 5.44
C THR A 98 -14.66 19.29 3.96
N PRO A 99 -14.33 20.18 3.01
CA PRO A 99 -14.21 19.81 1.60
C PRO A 99 -12.93 19.03 1.26
N SER A 100 -11.92 19.05 2.13
CA SER A 100 -10.62 18.40 1.89
C SER A 100 -10.18 17.54 3.07
N CYS A 101 -9.71 16.34 2.76
CA CYS A 101 -9.16 15.37 3.71
C CYS A 101 -7.93 14.66 3.12
N GLU A 102 -7.25 13.85 3.94
CA GLU A 102 -6.14 13.01 3.48
C GLU A 102 -6.69 11.79 2.73
N LEU A 103 -6.00 11.36 1.67
CA LEU A 103 -6.40 10.13 0.96
C LEU A 103 -6.13 8.88 1.80
N GLY A 104 -5.11 8.92 2.66
CA GLY A 104 -4.69 7.83 3.52
C GLY A 104 -3.40 8.19 4.27
N ASP A 105 -3.05 7.38 5.26
CA ASP A 105 -1.85 7.51 6.08
C ASP A 105 -0.74 6.53 5.67
N LEU A 106 -1.09 5.40 5.06
CA LEU A 106 -0.16 4.35 4.66
C LEU A 106 -0.69 3.63 3.41
N LEU A 107 0.13 3.56 2.36
CA LEU A 107 -0.07 2.69 1.21
C LEU A 107 0.65 1.35 1.48
N VAL A 108 -0.03 0.23 1.28
CA VAL A 108 0.60 -1.10 1.32
C VAL A 108 0.55 -1.70 -0.07
N VAL A 109 1.69 -2.06 -0.63
CA VAL A 109 1.82 -2.58 -2.00
C VAL A 109 2.42 -3.97 -1.95
N PHE A 110 1.73 -4.95 -2.53
CA PHE A 110 2.25 -6.29 -2.75
C PHE A 110 2.65 -6.44 -4.22
N CYS A 111 3.82 -7.01 -4.47
CA CYS A 111 4.34 -7.28 -5.80
C CYS A 111 4.97 -8.68 -5.86
N LEU A 112 4.39 -9.54 -6.69
CA LEU A 112 5.02 -10.77 -7.14
C LEU A 112 5.72 -10.49 -8.47
N LEU A 113 7.00 -10.83 -8.54
CA LEU A 113 7.89 -10.61 -9.66
C LEU A 113 8.41 -11.94 -10.19
N ASP A 114 8.74 -11.97 -11.48
CA ASP A 114 9.47 -13.07 -12.08
C ASP A 114 10.99 -12.94 -11.84
N LYS A 115 11.78 -13.88 -12.37
CA LYS A 115 13.24 -13.91 -12.20
C LYS A 115 13.92 -12.68 -12.77
N ASN A 116 13.32 -12.04 -13.77
CA ASN A 116 13.79 -10.82 -14.42
C ASN A 116 13.27 -9.55 -13.73
N LYS A 117 12.57 -9.70 -12.59
CA LYS A 117 11.92 -8.63 -11.81
C LYS A 117 10.76 -7.95 -12.54
N THR A 118 10.17 -8.63 -13.51
CA THR A 118 8.97 -8.17 -14.19
C THR A 118 7.76 -8.48 -13.31
N PRO A 119 6.85 -7.51 -13.08
CA PRO A 119 5.64 -7.77 -12.32
C PRO A 119 4.76 -8.87 -12.95
N VAL A 120 4.54 -9.93 -12.16
CA VAL A 120 3.59 -11.01 -12.43
C VAL A 120 2.23 -10.66 -11.86
N PHE A 121 2.20 -10.15 -10.62
CA PHE A 121 0.98 -9.72 -9.94
C PHE A 121 1.29 -8.53 -9.02
N ARG A 122 0.35 -7.60 -8.92
CA ARG A 122 0.45 -6.42 -8.06
C ARG A 122 -0.90 -6.12 -7.45
N SER A 123 -0.93 -5.76 -6.18
CA SER A 123 -2.12 -5.27 -5.49
C SER A 123 -1.73 -4.22 -4.47
N ALA A 124 -2.68 -3.35 -4.11
CA ALA A 124 -2.43 -2.39 -3.04
C ALA A 124 -3.66 -2.12 -2.17
N VAL A 125 -3.39 -1.56 -1.00
CA VAL A 125 -4.38 -1.10 -0.03
C VAL A 125 -3.96 0.29 0.47
N ILE A 126 -4.90 1.22 0.55
CA ILE A 126 -4.72 2.50 1.23
C ILE A 126 -5.35 2.40 2.63
N LEU A 127 -4.54 2.68 3.64
CA LEU A 127 -4.91 2.61 5.05
C LEU A 127 -5.01 4.02 5.63
N GLN A 128 -6.14 4.33 6.25
CA GLN A 128 -6.28 5.50 7.10
C GLN A 128 -6.04 5.11 8.56
N ALA A 129 -4.94 5.59 9.13
CA ALA A 129 -4.60 5.42 10.53
C ALA A 129 -5.53 6.22 11.45
N LYS A 130 -5.95 5.60 12.55
CA LYS A 130 -6.72 6.22 13.63
C LYS A 130 -6.24 5.69 14.99
N LYS A 131 -6.07 6.56 15.99
CA LYS A 131 -5.80 6.11 17.38
C LYS A 131 -7.03 5.52 18.05
N ASP A 132 -8.20 6.09 17.77
CA ASP A 132 -9.44 5.78 18.46
C ASP A 132 -10.39 4.95 17.59
N GLU A 133 -11.19 4.11 18.25
CA GLU A 133 -12.28 3.35 17.62
C GLU A 133 -13.50 4.22 17.28
N LYS A 134 -13.41 5.53 17.52
CA LYS A 134 -14.41 6.52 17.14
C LYS A 134 -13.85 7.38 16.03
N LEU A 135 -14.50 7.35 14.87
CA LEU A 135 -14.12 8.22 13.76
C LEU A 135 -14.59 9.64 14.05
N THR A 136 -13.63 10.56 14.12
CA THR A 136 -13.88 11.98 14.41
C THR A 136 -14.04 12.82 13.14
N SER A 137 -13.45 12.40 12.02
CA SER A 137 -13.59 13.08 10.74
C SER A 137 -14.72 12.48 9.91
N LYS A 138 -15.78 13.27 9.72
CA LYS A 138 -16.92 12.87 8.88
C LYS A 138 -16.55 12.90 7.41
N SER A 139 -15.69 13.82 6.97
CA SER A 139 -15.21 13.83 5.59
C SER A 139 -14.35 12.63 5.24
N GLN A 140 -13.52 12.14 6.17
CA GLN A 140 -12.79 10.88 5.96
C GLN A 140 -13.74 9.70 5.82
N GLN A 141 -14.79 9.66 6.67
CA GLN A 141 -15.83 8.65 6.56
C GLN A 141 -16.50 8.68 5.19
N CYS A 142 -16.95 9.86 4.76
CA CYS A 142 -17.59 10.02 3.47
C CYS A 142 -16.68 9.57 2.32
N LEU A 143 -15.39 9.95 2.33
CA LEU A 143 -14.43 9.58 1.30
C LEU A 143 -14.38 8.05 1.10
N TYR A 144 -14.23 7.32 2.20
CA TYR A 144 -14.05 5.87 2.16
C TYR A 144 -15.38 5.14 1.94
N ASP A 145 -16.43 5.56 2.63
CA ASP A 145 -17.69 4.82 2.68
C ASP A 145 -18.61 5.13 1.48
N SER A 146 -18.51 6.32 0.86
CA SER A 146 -19.54 6.83 -0.05
C SER A 146 -19.06 7.62 -1.28
N ASP A 147 -17.94 8.34 -1.21
CA ASP A 147 -17.50 9.16 -2.32
C ASP A 147 -17.11 8.29 -3.52
N ILE A 148 -17.51 8.71 -4.72
CA ILE A 148 -17.17 8.01 -5.97
C ILE A 148 -15.94 8.66 -6.59
N THR A 149 -15.86 9.98 -6.53
CA THR A 149 -14.80 10.77 -7.18
C THR A 149 -14.22 11.77 -6.19
N PHE A 150 -12.92 12.04 -6.34
CA PHE A 150 -12.20 13.13 -5.67
C PHE A 150 -11.27 13.84 -6.65
N LEU A 151 -10.70 14.96 -6.20
CA LEU A 151 -9.75 15.78 -6.93
C LEU A 151 -8.37 15.66 -6.30
N MET A 152 -7.40 15.18 -7.08
CA MET A 152 -5.98 15.23 -6.75
C MET A 152 -5.49 16.68 -6.73
N PRO A 153 -4.53 17.04 -5.85
CA PRO A 153 -3.94 18.37 -5.83
C PRO A 153 -3.08 18.61 -7.09
N VAL A 154 -2.92 19.88 -7.46
CA VAL A 154 -2.20 20.35 -8.67
C VAL A 154 -0.77 19.80 -8.75
N THR A 155 -0.09 19.70 -7.61
CA THR A 155 1.26 19.15 -7.49
C THR A 155 1.35 17.69 -7.95
N VAL A 156 0.26 16.93 -7.82
CA VAL A 156 0.18 15.52 -8.18
C VAL A 156 -0.24 15.35 -9.64
N TYR A 157 -1.41 15.86 -10.03
CA TYR A 157 -1.96 15.51 -11.34
C TYR A 157 -1.22 16.18 -12.52
N ASN A 158 -0.51 17.30 -12.31
CA ASN A 158 0.37 17.87 -13.35
C ASN A 158 1.52 16.94 -13.75
N ASN A 159 1.90 16.02 -12.86
CA ASN A 159 2.94 15.02 -13.08
C ASN A 159 2.37 13.62 -13.36
N SER A 160 1.04 13.50 -13.44
CA SER A 160 0.35 12.26 -13.73
C SER A 160 0.39 11.93 -15.23
N ILE A 161 0.03 10.69 -15.54
CA ILE A 161 -0.30 10.24 -16.90
C ILE A 161 -1.59 10.86 -17.45
N ILE A 162 -2.47 11.38 -16.58
CA ILE A 162 -3.72 12.06 -16.97
C ILE A 162 -3.67 13.48 -16.43
N ASN A 163 -3.93 14.46 -17.30
CA ASN A 163 -3.78 15.87 -16.99
C ASN A 163 -5.05 16.53 -16.41
N THR A 164 -5.92 15.74 -15.79
CA THR A 164 -7.11 16.20 -15.07
C THR A 164 -6.97 15.87 -13.59
N PRO A 165 -7.56 16.66 -12.67
CA PRO A 165 -7.49 16.40 -11.23
C PRO A 165 -8.36 15.23 -10.78
N GLU A 166 -9.40 14.88 -11.53
CA GLU A 166 -10.42 13.91 -11.11
C GLU A 166 -9.88 12.48 -11.06
N ARG A 167 -10.19 11.78 -9.97
CA ARG A 167 -9.92 10.35 -9.77
C ARG A 167 -11.14 9.64 -9.25
N ASN A 168 -11.40 8.45 -9.76
CA ASN A 168 -12.50 7.60 -9.33
C ASN A 168 -12.00 6.55 -8.34
N LEU A 169 -12.60 6.54 -7.15
CA LEU A 169 -12.44 5.45 -6.20
C LEU A 169 -13.14 4.20 -6.73
N PRO A 170 -12.61 3.00 -6.46
CA PRO A 170 -13.29 1.76 -6.82
C PRO A 170 -14.66 1.70 -6.14
N ASP A 171 -15.69 1.27 -6.86
CA ASP A 171 -16.99 0.97 -6.26
C ASP A 171 -16.94 -0.30 -5.40
N TYR A 172 -17.96 -0.52 -4.57
CA TYR A 172 -18.05 -1.74 -3.74
C TYR A 172 -18.06 -3.02 -4.60
N SER A 173 -18.75 -3.00 -5.75
CA SER A 173 -18.76 -4.11 -6.72
C SER A 173 -17.39 -4.33 -7.37
N GLN A 174 -16.55 -3.29 -7.43
CA GLN A 174 -15.20 -3.33 -7.95
C GLN A 174 -14.15 -3.66 -6.88
N GLY A 175 -14.58 -3.94 -5.64
CA GLY A 175 -13.67 -4.33 -4.56
C GLY A 175 -13.14 -3.17 -3.73
N ARG A 176 -13.91 -2.10 -3.52
CA ARG A 176 -13.55 -1.01 -2.58
C ARG A 176 -13.10 -1.51 -1.21
N THR A 177 -13.76 -2.53 -0.68
CA THR A 177 -13.42 -3.18 0.60
C THR A 177 -12.10 -3.92 0.58
N LYS A 178 -11.49 -4.16 -0.58
CA LYS A 178 -10.11 -4.65 -0.72
C LYS A 178 -9.11 -3.51 -0.85
N ALA A 179 -9.53 -2.34 -1.33
CA ALA A 179 -8.68 -1.18 -1.61
C ALA A 179 -8.50 -0.25 -0.39
N LEU A 180 -9.55 -0.04 0.41
CA LEU A 180 -9.57 0.99 1.45
C LEU A 180 -9.92 0.43 2.82
N HIS A 181 -9.14 0.79 3.84
CA HIS A 181 -9.37 0.35 5.22
C HIS A 181 -8.96 1.39 6.25
N TYR A 182 -9.49 1.25 7.46
CA TYR A 182 -8.96 1.96 8.61
C TYR A 182 -7.96 1.09 9.36
N LEU A 183 -6.81 1.65 9.72
CA LEU A 183 -5.82 1.01 10.58
C LEU A 183 -5.95 1.62 11.98
N ILE A 184 -6.46 0.85 12.94
CA ILE A 184 -6.58 1.30 14.31
C ILE A 184 -5.26 1.06 15.03
N LEU A 185 -4.59 2.13 15.41
CA LEU A 185 -3.27 2.16 16.05
C LEU A 185 -3.41 2.21 17.57
N ASN A 186 -3.73 1.06 18.15
CA ASN A 186 -3.65 0.82 19.59
C ASN A 186 -2.53 -0.19 19.90
N LYS A 187 -2.41 -0.63 21.16
CA LYS A 187 -1.37 -1.62 21.57
C LYS A 187 -1.33 -2.89 20.70
N PHE A 188 -2.43 -3.25 20.04
CA PHE A 188 -2.53 -4.38 19.13
C PHE A 188 -3.18 -3.95 17.81
N PRO A 189 -2.42 -3.34 16.88
CA PRO A 189 -2.99 -2.77 15.68
C PRO A 189 -3.85 -3.74 14.89
N TYR A 190 -4.96 -3.23 14.38
CA TYR A 190 -5.93 -4.01 13.62
C TYR A 190 -6.55 -3.17 12.52
N LEU A 191 -7.00 -3.83 11.46
CA LEU A 191 -7.74 -3.18 10.39
C LEU A 191 -9.22 -3.30 10.64
N ARG A 192 -9.94 -2.20 10.41
CA ARG A 192 -11.40 -2.16 10.34
C ARG A 192 -11.80 -1.99 8.89
N LEU A 193 -12.72 -2.83 8.42
CA LEU A 193 -13.24 -2.72 7.06
C LEU A 193 -14.12 -1.48 6.91
N ILE A 194 -14.12 -0.94 5.70
CA ILE A 194 -15.20 -0.05 5.25
C ILE A 194 -16.45 -0.88 4.88
N PRO A 195 -17.66 -0.31 4.94
CA PRO A 195 -17.97 0.98 5.55
C PRO A 195 -17.69 0.97 7.07
N TRP A 196 -17.49 2.13 7.68
CA TRP A 196 -17.11 2.24 9.10
C TRP A 196 -18.08 1.50 10.05
N ASN A 197 -19.36 1.40 9.68
CA ASN A 197 -20.39 0.70 10.46
C ASN A 197 -20.37 -0.84 10.34
N SER A 198 -19.50 -1.43 9.51
CA SER A 198 -19.47 -2.88 9.26
C SER A 198 -19.09 -3.74 10.47
N ASN A 199 -18.52 -3.15 11.53
CA ASN A 199 -17.97 -3.81 12.73
C ASN A 199 -16.96 -4.95 12.46
N LEU A 200 -16.59 -5.19 11.20
CA LEU A 200 -15.69 -6.25 10.80
C LEU A 200 -14.26 -5.77 10.91
N ALA A 201 -13.47 -6.46 11.73
CA ALA A 201 -12.10 -6.10 12.01
C ALA A 201 -11.18 -7.33 11.99
N TYR A 202 -9.92 -7.11 11.64
CA TYR A 202 -8.89 -8.14 11.55
C TYR A 202 -7.62 -7.66 12.21
N SER A 203 -6.98 -8.49 13.03
CA SER A 203 -5.63 -8.17 13.53
C SER A 203 -4.66 -7.90 12.37
N TRP A 204 -3.66 -7.04 12.60
CA TRP A 204 -2.63 -6.75 11.60
C TRP A 204 -1.93 -8.02 11.06
N GLY A 205 -1.73 -9.02 11.91
CA GLY A 205 -1.17 -10.31 11.49
C GLY A 205 -2.02 -11.03 10.44
N PHE A 206 -3.34 -11.04 10.63
CA PHE A 206 -4.26 -11.62 9.66
C PHE A 206 -4.35 -10.78 8.37
N PHE A 207 -4.21 -9.46 8.48
CA PHE A 207 -4.12 -8.57 7.32
C PHE A 207 -2.92 -8.91 6.42
N LEU A 208 -1.71 -9.04 6.98
CA LEU A 208 -0.53 -9.34 6.18
C LEU A 208 -0.67 -10.69 5.47
N ASN A 209 -1.23 -11.69 6.16
CA ASN A 209 -1.53 -12.99 5.56
C ASN A 209 -2.51 -12.85 4.39
N ARG A 210 -3.60 -12.09 4.57
CA ARG A 210 -4.62 -11.88 3.52
C ARG A 210 -4.09 -11.13 2.30
N ILE A 211 -3.15 -10.21 2.47
CA ILE A 211 -2.47 -9.56 1.34
C ILE A 211 -1.63 -10.60 0.57
N LEU A 212 -0.82 -11.40 1.26
CA LEU A 212 0.05 -12.39 0.63
C LEU A 212 -0.74 -13.45 -0.15
N VAL A 213 -1.89 -13.90 0.37
CA VAL A 213 -2.74 -14.88 -0.32
C VAL A 213 -3.71 -14.27 -1.35
N GLY A 214 -3.76 -12.93 -1.48
CA GLY A 214 -4.57 -12.25 -2.51
C GLY A 214 -6.02 -11.98 -2.14
N ASP A 215 -6.41 -12.29 -0.91
CA ASP A 215 -7.75 -12.02 -0.39
C ASP A 215 -7.98 -10.54 -0.06
N LEU A 216 -6.89 -9.77 0.04
CA LEU A 216 -6.88 -8.34 0.28
C LEU A 216 -5.88 -7.62 -0.63
N GLY A 217 -6.08 -6.33 -0.85
CA GLY A 217 -5.39 -5.58 -1.89
C GLY A 217 -6.20 -5.63 -3.17
N LEU A 218 -6.54 -4.46 -3.70
CA LEU A 218 -7.16 -4.38 -5.02
C LEU A 218 -6.05 -4.45 -6.08
N PRO A 219 -6.11 -5.42 -7.02
CA PRO A 219 -5.11 -5.54 -8.07
C PRO A 219 -5.04 -4.29 -8.92
N PHE A 220 -3.86 -3.99 -9.45
CA PHE A 220 -3.66 -2.86 -10.34
C PHE A 220 -2.63 -3.15 -11.43
N GLU A 221 -2.78 -2.45 -12.54
CA GLU A 221 -1.88 -2.54 -13.69
C GLU A 221 -1.26 -1.19 -14.05
N ASN A 222 -0.36 -1.22 -15.03
CA ASN A 222 0.05 0.05 -15.64
C ASN A 222 -1.18 0.61 -16.36
N PRO A 223 -1.52 1.88 -16.18
CA PRO A 223 -2.73 2.43 -16.76
C PRO A 223 -2.76 2.27 -18.29
N LEU A 224 -3.95 1.94 -18.80
CA LEU A 224 -4.19 1.72 -20.23
C LEU A 224 -3.93 2.99 -21.06
N THR A 225 -3.90 2.84 -22.39
CA THR A 225 -3.87 3.97 -23.33
C THR A 225 -5.18 3.98 -24.14
N PRO A 226 -6.04 5.02 -24.02
CA PRO A 226 -5.91 6.19 -23.15
C PRO A 226 -6.13 5.83 -21.66
N PRO A 227 -5.51 6.58 -20.73
CA PRO A 227 -5.63 6.27 -19.31
C PRO A 227 -6.98 6.72 -18.75
N ASN A 228 -7.62 5.84 -17.97
CA ASN A 228 -8.82 6.17 -17.21
C ASN A 228 -8.44 6.67 -15.81
N PRO A 229 -9.23 7.57 -15.19
CA PRO A 229 -8.97 8.15 -13.87
C PRO A 229 -9.21 7.18 -12.68
N ASP A 230 -9.23 5.88 -12.91
CA ASP A 230 -9.64 4.88 -11.93
C ASP A 230 -8.49 4.44 -10.99
N TRP A 231 -8.68 3.31 -10.29
CA TRP A 231 -7.74 2.77 -9.30
C TRP A 231 -6.29 2.69 -9.78
N ASP A 232 -6.05 2.20 -11.00
CA ASP A 232 -4.71 2.10 -11.58
C ASP A 232 -4.03 3.48 -11.67
N CYS A 233 -4.79 4.51 -12.02
CA CYS A 233 -4.28 5.88 -12.09
C CYS A 233 -4.01 6.47 -10.71
N ILE A 234 -4.87 6.18 -9.72
CA ILE A 234 -4.62 6.60 -8.33
C ILE A 234 -3.30 6.01 -7.84
N LEU A 235 -3.08 4.71 -8.04
CA LEU A 235 -1.84 4.08 -7.59
C LEU A 235 -0.63 4.51 -8.40
N TYR A 236 -0.79 4.71 -9.71
CA TYR A 236 0.26 5.31 -10.52
C TYR A 236 0.67 6.67 -9.96
N ASP A 237 -0.28 7.55 -9.64
CA ASP A 237 0.04 8.85 -9.06
C ASP A 237 0.77 8.69 -7.73
N LEU A 238 0.21 7.91 -6.80
CA LEU A 238 0.81 7.71 -5.47
C LEU A 238 2.22 7.12 -5.51
N LEU A 239 2.49 6.20 -6.43
CA LEU A 239 3.81 5.59 -6.60
C LEU A 239 4.81 6.52 -7.30
N ASN A 240 4.36 7.49 -8.09
CA ASN A 240 5.22 8.45 -8.77
C ASN A 240 5.41 9.77 -7.99
N LEU A 241 4.69 9.96 -6.89
CA LEU A 241 4.93 11.02 -5.90
C LEU A 241 6.17 10.66 -5.06
N GLY A 242 7.25 11.45 -5.16
CA GLY A 242 8.58 11.09 -4.64
C GLY A 242 9.75 11.30 -5.62
N ARG A 243 9.48 11.85 -6.81
CA ARG A 243 10.40 11.85 -7.97
C ARG A 243 11.69 12.68 -7.77
N GLY A 244 11.79 13.53 -6.75
CA GLY A 244 13.03 14.27 -6.49
C GLY A 244 14.10 13.46 -5.73
N VAL A 245 13.74 12.33 -5.09
CA VAL A 245 14.64 11.62 -4.16
C VAL A 245 15.08 10.22 -4.63
N ILE A 246 14.39 9.60 -5.59
CA ILE A 246 14.97 8.44 -6.28
C ILE A 246 15.87 8.98 -7.42
N PRO A 247 17.19 8.69 -7.46
CA PRO A 247 18.17 9.42 -8.27
C PRO A 247 17.71 9.65 -9.71
N SER A 248 18.05 10.82 -10.26
CA SER A 248 17.60 11.46 -11.51
C SER A 248 17.70 10.66 -12.83
N ARG A 249 17.95 9.35 -12.77
CA ARG A 249 17.97 8.39 -13.89
C ARG A 249 16.63 7.69 -14.13
N ILE A 250 15.57 8.04 -13.39
CA ILE A 250 14.27 7.38 -13.48
C ILE A 250 13.40 7.95 -14.59
N GLN A 251 13.14 7.10 -15.58
CA GLN A 251 12.20 7.37 -16.67
C GLN A 251 10.77 7.48 -16.11
N ARG A 252 10.00 8.44 -16.64
CA ARG A 252 8.56 8.56 -16.33
C ARG A 252 7.87 7.23 -16.65
N GLY A 253 7.05 6.69 -15.75
CA GLY A 253 6.26 5.48 -16.02
C GLY A 253 6.61 4.23 -15.23
N ASN A 254 7.75 4.17 -14.53
CA ASN A 254 8.27 2.91 -13.99
C ASN A 254 8.63 2.91 -12.49
N ALA A 255 8.12 3.86 -11.69
CA ALA A 255 8.50 4.03 -10.28
C ALA A 255 8.52 2.73 -9.46
N LEU A 256 7.56 1.81 -9.68
CA LEU A 256 7.55 0.52 -9.00
C LEU A 256 8.75 -0.38 -9.39
N ALA A 257 9.12 -0.43 -10.67
CA ALA A 257 10.29 -1.17 -11.12
C ALA A 257 11.58 -0.57 -10.53
N ASP A 258 11.63 0.75 -10.39
CA ASP A 258 12.76 1.46 -9.79
C ASP A 258 12.85 1.21 -8.28
N ILE A 259 11.73 1.22 -7.56
CA ILE A 259 11.64 0.84 -6.15
C ILE A 259 12.10 -0.60 -5.94
N VAL A 260 11.63 -1.52 -6.77
CA VAL A 260 12.06 -2.92 -6.76
C VAL A 260 13.58 -3.03 -7.00
N ASN A 261 14.14 -2.24 -7.91
CA ASN A 261 15.57 -2.23 -8.17
C ASN A 261 16.38 -1.59 -7.05
N LEU A 262 15.86 -0.55 -6.41
CA LEU A 262 16.48 0.14 -5.29
C LEU A 262 16.61 -0.80 -4.08
N PHE A 263 15.58 -1.59 -3.84
CA PHE A 263 15.55 -2.56 -2.76
C PHE A 263 16.03 -3.97 -3.19
N ASN A 264 16.78 -4.07 -4.29
CA ASN A 264 17.18 -5.36 -4.87
C ASN A 264 18.31 -6.10 -4.13
N ASP A 265 19.00 -5.46 -3.19
CA ASP A 265 19.98 -6.17 -2.36
C ASP A 265 19.29 -6.75 -1.12
N PHE A 266 19.13 -8.06 -1.09
CA PHE A 266 18.36 -8.78 -0.07
C PHE A 266 19.13 -8.98 1.25
N ASN A 267 20.39 -8.54 1.35
CA ASN A 267 21.28 -8.92 2.46
C ASN A 267 21.60 -7.81 3.48
N GLU A 268 21.18 -6.56 3.29
CA GLU A 268 21.57 -5.44 4.18
C GLU A 268 20.40 -4.57 4.67
N TYR A 269 20.46 -4.20 5.97
CA TYR A 269 19.46 -3.43 6.70
C TYR A 269 19.21 -2.02 6.12
N ASP A 270 20.29 -1.28 5.86
CA ASP A 270 20.24 0.10 5.38
C ASP A 270 19.68 0.23 3.94
N LYS A 271 19.35 -0.91 3.31
CA LYS A 271 18.92 -1.02 1.91
C LYS A 271 17.43 -1.37 1.76
N TYR A 272 16.58 -1.09 2.76
CA TYR A 272 15.13 -1.33 2.62
C TYR A 272 14.19 -0.35 3.28
N SER A 273 14.70 0.74 3.84
CA SER A 273 13.89 1.83 4.38
C SER A 273 14.45 3.16 3.94
N ILE A 274 13.61 4.05 3.46
CA ILE A 274 14.00 5.39 2.98
C ILE A 274 13.09 6.42 3.62
N GLU A 275 13.68 7.49 4.13
CA GLU A 275 12.99 8.68 4.58
C GLU A 275 13.17 9.80 3.55
N ILE A 276 12.06 10.46 3.19
CA ILE A 276 12.03 11.55 2.23
C ILE A 276 11.49 12.80 2.93
N GLU A 277 12.36 13.79 3.09
CA GLU A 277 12.02 15.12 3.60
C GLU A 277 11.50 16.02 2.47
N ASP A 278 10.67 17.00 2.81
CA ASP A 278 10.21 18.09 1.93
C ASP A 278 9.42 17.74 0.65
N GLU A 279 9.04 16.48 0.45
CA GLU A 279 8.17 16.07 -0.66
C GLU A 279 6.75 15.71 -0.23
N GLN A 280 5.82 15.81 -1.19
CA GLN A 280 4.47 15.28 -1.06
C GLN A 280 4.39 13.84 -1.58
N GLY A 281 3.79 12.96 -0.80
CA GLY A 281 3.57 11.57 -1.16
C GLY A 281 2.97 10.78 -0.01
N MET A 282 2.72 9.50 -0.22
CA MET A 282 2.13 8.63 0.80
C MET A 282 3.21 7.74 1.41
N PRO A 283 3.34 7.69 2.74
CA PRO A 283 4.14 6.65 3.39
C PRO A 283 3.73 5.29 2.82
N THR A 284 4.70 4.48 2.42
CA THR A 284 4.46 3.24 1.69
C THR A 284 5.21 2.07 2.30
N PHE A 285 4.52 0.95 2.46
CA PHE A 285 5.04 -0.36 2.83
C PHE A 285 4.96 -1.29 1.60
N PHE A 286 6.10 -1.71 1.09
CA PHE A 286 6.23 -2.67 0.00
C PHE A 286 6.48 -4.08 0.54
N ILE A 287 5.75 -5.04 -0.02
CA ILE A 287 5.96 -6.48 0.14
C ILE A 287 6.38 -6.99 -1.24
N ILE A 288 7.67 -7.26 -1.40
CA ILE A 288 8.28 -7.63 -2.67
C ILE A 288 8.60 -9.12 -2.61
N VAL A 289 8.06 -9.87 -3.56
CA VAL A 289 8.34 -11.29 -3.74
C VAL A 289 8.87 -11.50 -5.13
N ARG A 290 9.97 -12.21 -5.27
CA ARG A 290 10.54 -12.61 -6.57
C ARG A 290 10.59 -14.11 -6.65
N ASP A 291 10.02 -14.69 -7.71
CA ASP A 291 10.31 -16.07 -8.09
C ASP A 291 11.61 -16.08 -8.91
N THR A 292 12.65 -16.74 -8.40
CA THR A 292 13.99 -16.80 -9.00
C THR A 292 14.10 -17.76 -10.17
N GLU A 293 13.09 -18.59 -10.42
CA GLU A 293 13.08 -19.62 -11.46
C GLU A 293 12.09 -19.29 -12.59
N TYR A 294 10.96 -18.67 -12.27
CA TYR A 294 9.92 -18.34 -13.24
C TYR A 294 10.33 -17.19 -14.15
N GLU A 295 10.03 -17.31 -15.44
CA GLU A 295 10.19 -16.24 -16.42
C GLU A 295 8.84 -15.97 -17.08
N LYS A 296 8.34 -14.75 -16.93
CA LYS A 296 7.15 -14.32 -17.66
C LYS A 296 7.53 -14.20 -19.12
N LYS A 297 6.86 -14.94 -19.99
CA LYS A 297 7.01 -14.72 -21.44
C LYS A 297 6.37 -13.38 -21.77
N ASN A 298 7.09 -12.52 -22.47
CA ASN A 298 6.50 -11.31 -23.03
C ASN A 298 5.48 -11.74 -24.08
N ASP A 299 4.21 -11.45 -23.85
CA ASP A 299 3.20 -11.55 -24.89
C ASP A 299 3.55 -10.50 -25.95
N SER A 300 4.03 -10.97 -27.10
CA SER A 300 4.41 -10.19 -28.29
C SER A 300 3.19 -9.68 -29.04
#